data_AF-A0A2E8LD27-F1
#
_entry.id   AF-A0A2E8LD27-F1
#
_cell.length_a   1.000
_cell.length_b   1.000
_cell.length_c   1.000
_cell.angle_alpha   90.00
_cell.angle_beta   90.00
_cell.angle_gamma   90.00
#
_symmetry.space_group_name_H-M   'P 1'
#
loop_
_entity.id
_entity.type
_entity.pdbx_description
1 polymer ?
#
loop_
_entity_poly.entity_id
_entity_poly.type
_entity_poly.pdbx_seq_one_letter_code
_entity_poly.pdbx_strand_id
1 'polypeptide(L)'
;MAKVNKRGKPGQKNNDRGRKKKVSVLSSEKIEYVDWKDANLLRRFVSDRSKIRARRVNGNSTQQQKLVADAVKVAREMALIPYATRVTTQRNNRGRDGERGDRGDRGPRAEGPAPRPSGPPPGGDEDTGDEAVSNEEAIAEVEGVTMNAADERTE
;
A
#
# COMPACT_ATOMS: atom_id res chain seq x y z
N MET A 1 -1.35 39.49 20.21
CA MET A 1 -0.99 38.37 19.29
C MET A 1 -1.56 37.05 19.81
N ALA A 2 -2.44 36.38 19.05
CA ALA A 2 -2.94 35.04 19.39
C ALA A 2 -2.24 33.97 18.52
N LYS A 3 -1.56 33.01 19.15
CA LYS A 3 -0.95 31.85 18.46
C LYS A 3 -2.03 30.81 18.15
N VAL A 4 -2.40 30.67 16.88
CA VAL A 4 -3.31 29.63 16.40
C VAL A 4 -2.56 28.31 16.33
N ASN A 5 -2.86 27.39 17.25
CA ASN A 5 -2.31 26.03 17.22
C ASN A 5 -3.02 25.21 16.12
N LYS A 6 -2.25 24.83 15.10
CA LYS A 6 -2.63 23.94 13.99
C LYS A 6 -2.96 22.55 14.56
N ARG A 7 -4.25 22.27 14.76
CA ARG A 7 -4.74 20.95 15.21
C ARG A 7 -4.38 19.89 14.15
N GLY A 8 -3.38 19.06 14.45
CA GLY A 8 -3.02 17.91 13.64
C GLY A 8 -4.18 16.90 13.55
N LYS A 9 -4.40 16.35 12.36
CA LYS A 9 -5.37 15.27 12.10
C LYS A 9 -5.09 14.09 13.04
N PRO A 10 -6.10 13.51 13.72
CA PRO A 10 -5.87 12.34 14.56
C PRO A 10 -5.40 11.19 13.67
N GLY A 11 -4.17 10.74 13.90
CA GLY A 11 -3.53 9.66 13.16
C GLY A 11 -4.39 8.42 13.18
N GLN A 12 -4.55 7.80 12.01
CA GLN A 12 -5.09 6.45 11.90
C GLN A 12 -4.24 5.56 12.82
N LYS A 13 -4.84 5.08 13.92
CA LYS A 13 -4.21 4.07 14.78
C LYS A 13 -4.00 2.86 13.90
N ASN A 14 -2.76 2.69 13.44
CA ASN A 14 -2.32 1.51 12.73
C ASN A 14 -2.70 0.31 13.60
N ASN A 15 -3.71 -0.45 13.16
CA ASN A 15 -4.10 -1.72 13.77
C ASN A 15 -3.03 -2.80 13.50
N ASP A 16 -1.79 -2.41 13.22
CA ASP A 16 -0.58 -3.21 13.29
C ASP A 16 -0.20 -3.45 14.75
N ARG A 17 -1.16 -3.90 15.58
CA ARG A 17 -0.81 -4.59 16.82
C ARG A 17 0.02 -5.80 16.39
N GLY A 18 1.33 -5.66 16.52
CA GLY A 18 2.36 -6.46 15.85
C GLY A 18 1.94 -7.91 15.74
N ARG A 19 1.48 -8.30 14.55
CA ARG A 19 1.08 -9.68 14.30
C ARG A 19 2.34 -10.51 14.45
N LYS A 20 2.43 -11.27 15.55
CA LYS A 20 3.56 -12.15 15.83
C LYS A 20 3.86 -12.97 14.57
N LYS A 21 5.12 -12.94 14.13
CA LYS A 21 5.57 -13.72 12.98
C LYS A 21 5.26 -15.19 13.29
N LYS A 22 4.43 -15.81 12.45
CA LYS A 22 4.13 -17.23 12.55
C LYS A 22 5.37 -18.01 12.10
N VAL A 23 5.62 -19.15 12.73
CA VAL A 23 6.67 -20.07 12.31
C VAL A 23 6.26 -20.70 10.97
N SER A 24 7.20 -20.76 10.03
CA SER A 24 7.02 -21.39 8.71
C SER A 24 6.77 -22.89 8.87
N VAL A 25 5.78 -23.41 8.16
CA VAL A 25 5.47 -24.86 8.14
C VAL A 25 6.65 -25.67 7.58
N LEU A 26 7.38 -25.12 6.61
CA LEU A 26 8.57 -25.77 6.02
C LEU A 26 9.70 -25.89 7.05
N SER A 27 9.87 -24.86 7.88
CA SER A 27 10.91 -24.85 8.91
C SER A 27 10.56 -25.73 10.11
N SER A 28 9.27 -25.89 10.45
CA SER A 28 8.86 -26.82 11.50
C SER A 28 9.03 -28.29 11.09
N GLU A 29 8.78 -28.61 9.81
CA GLU A 29 8.88 -29.98 9.29
C GLU A 29 10.28 -30.31 8.75
N LYS A 30 11.23 -29.36 8.82
CA LYS A 30 12.62 -29.46 8.32
C LYS A 30 12.69 -29.91 6.85
N ILE A 31 11.78 -29.40 6.04
CA ILE A 31 11.75 -29.68 4.61
C ILE A 31 12.70 -28.71 3.92
N GLU A 32 13.81 -29.24 3.39
CA GLU A 32 14.84 -28.45 2.72
C GLU A 32 14.45 -28.08 1.29
N TYR A 33 13.80 -28.99 0.58
CA TYR A 33 13.39 -28.81 -0.81
C TYR A 33 11.88 -28.97 -1.01
N VAL A 34 11.28 -28.10 -1.82
CA VAL A 34 9.85 -28.10 -2.11
C VAL A 34 9.63 -28.59 -3.53
N ASP A 35 9.25 -29.85 -3.66
CA ASP A 35 8.91 -30.47 -4.93
C ASP A 35 7.50 -30.12 -5.41
N TRP A 36 7.32 -30.03 -6.74
CA TRP A 36 6.00 -29.85 -7.35
C TRP A 36 5.14 -31.12 -7.32
N LYS A 37 5.77 -32.28 -7.12
CA LYS A 37 5.13 -33.60 -7.08
C LYS A 37 4.31 -33.82 -5.81
N ASP A 38 4.71 -33.18 -4.70
CA ASP A 38 4.07 -33.33 -3.40
C ASP A 38 2.82 -32.47 -3.28
N ALA A 39 1.76 -32.88 -3.98
CA ALA A 39 0.48 -32.17 -3.98
C ALA A 39 -0.09 -31.97 -2.57
N ASN A 40 0.15 -32.91 -1.64
CA ASN A 40 -0.32 -32.81 -0.25
C ASN A 40 0.38 -31.69 0.52
N LEU A 41 1.69 -31.51 0.33
CA LEU A 41 2.45 -30.41 0.92
C LEU A 41 1.99 -29.08 0.31
N LEU A 42 1.92 -29.01 -1.02
CA LEU A 42 1.52 -27.78 -1.72
C LEU A 42 0.09 -27.33 -1.42
N ARG A 43 -0.85 -28.27 -1.22
CA ARG A 43 -2.23 -27.96 -0.82
C ARG A 43 -2.30 -27.15 0.48
N ARG A 44 -1.37 -27.32 1.42
CA ARG A 44 -1.28 -26.51 2.66
C ARG A 44 -0.92 -25.04 2.39
N PHE A 45 -0.23 -24.76 1.29
CA PHE A 45 0.11 -23.40 0.85
C PHE A 45 -0.95 -22.77 -0.06
N VAL A 46 -2.00 -23.52 -0.38
CA VAL A 46 -3.10 -23.09 -1.24
C VAL A 46 -4.38 -22.94 -0.39
N SER A 47 -5.27 -22.05 -0.80
CA SER A 47 -6.60 -21.89 -0.20
C SER A 47 -7.60 -22.83 -0.85
N ASP A 48 -8.76 -23.01 -0.24
CA ASP A 48 -9.84 -23.85 -0.78
C ASP A 48 -10.34 -23.35 -2.15
N ARG A 49 -10.14 -22.06 -2.45
CA ARG A 49 -10.37 -21.40 -3.75
C ARG A 49 -9.22 -21.61 -4.75
N SER A 50 -8.29 -22.49 -4.43
CA SER A 50 -7.09 -22.79 -5.22
C SER A 50 -6.16 -21.60 -5.43
N LYS A 51 -6.23 -20.55 -4.57
CA LYS A 51 -5.32 -19.39 -4.61
C LYS A 51 -4.14 -19.60 -3.65
N ILE A 52 -2.93 -19.21 -4.05
CA ILE A 52 -1.72 -19.27 -3.22
C ILE A 52 -1.91 -18.37 -1.99
N ARG A 53 -1.69 -18.92 -0.79
CA ARG A 53 -1.78 -18.18 0.48
C ARG A 53 -0.66 -17.15 0.56
N ALA A 54 -0.96 -15.98 1.12
CA ALA A 54 0.04 -14.95 1.34
C ALA A 54 1.09 -15.41 2.37
N ARG A 55 2.35 -15.01 2.19
CA ARG A 55 3.49 -15.30 3.08
C ARG A 55 3.16 -15.12 4.57
N ARG A 56 2.47 -14.03 4.92
CA ARG A 56 2.07 -13.68 6.30
C ARG A 56 1.10 -14.65 6.96
N VAL A 57 0.43 -15.52 6.19
CA VAL A 57 -0.51 -16.51 6.72
C VAL A 57 0.23 -17.75 7.20
N ASN A 58 1.20 -18.19 6.40
CA ASN A 58 1.94 -19.42 6.62
C ASN A 58 3.27 -19.22 7.36
N GLY A 59 3.78 -17.99 7.42
CA GLY A 59 5.02 -17.68 8.14
C GLY A 59 6.31 -17.93 7.35
N ASN A 60 6.21 -18.20 6.05
CA ASN A 60 7.36 -18.54 5.20
C ASN A 60 8.35 -17.38 5.03
N SER A 61 9.62 -17.69 4.78
CA SER A 61 10.62 -16.72 4.29
C SER A 61 10.28 -16.26 2.87
N THR A 62 10.82 -15.13 2.42
CA THR A 62 10.62 -14.62 1.05
C THR A 62 11.16 -15.60 0.00
N GLN A 63 12.33 -16.22 0.25
CA GLN A 63 12.92 -17.22 -0.65
C GLN A 63 12.05 -18.48 -0.72
N GLN A 64 11.67 -19.03 0.43
CA GLN A 64 10.74 -20.17 0.52
C GLN A 64 9.41 -19.88 -0.19
N GLN A 65 8.86 -18.67 -0.06
CA GLN A 65 7.61 -18.31 -0.73
C GLN A 65 7.75 -18.31 -2.26
N LYS A 66 8.90 -17.87 -2.81
CA LYS A 66 9.17 -17.93 -4.25
C LYS A 66 9.23 -19.38 -4.73
N LEU A 67 10.01 -20.22 -4.04
CA LEU A 67 10.13 -21.66 -4.34
C LEU A 67 8.77 -22.37 -4.32
N VAL A 68 7.97 -22.14 -3.27
CA VAL A 68 6.60 -22.69 -3.18
C VAL A 68 5.71 -22.16 -4.30
N ALA A 69 5.79 -20.87 -4.64
CA ALA A 69 4.98 -20.29 -5.69
C ALA A 69 5.31 -20.89 -7.07
N ASP A 70 6.59 -21.12 -7.34
CA ASP A 70 7.05 -21.73 -8.60
C ASP A 70 6.66 -23.21 -8.65
N ALA A 71 6.85 -23.96 -7.57
CA ALA A 71 6.38 -25.34 -7.46
C ALA A 71 4.86 -25.45 -7.67
N VAL A 72 4.06 -24.53 -7.11
CA VAL A 72 2.60 -24.51 -7.33
C VAL A 72 2.23 -24.18 -8.78
N LYS A 73 2.99 -23.34 -9.49
CA LYS A 73 2.73 -23.06 -10.91
C LYS A 73 2.97 -24.31 -11.76
N VAL A 74 4.11 -24.98 -11.58
CA VAL A 74 4.42 -26.24 -12.27
C VAL A 74 3.40 -27.32 -11.92
N ALA A 75 3.02 -27.46 -10.65
CA ALA A 75 2.00 -28.42 -10.23
C ALA A 75 0.62 -28.16 -10.87
N ARG A 76 0.30 -26.91 -11.22
CA ARG A 76 -0.94 -26.58 -11.94
C ARG A 76 -0.87 -26.95 -13.42
N GLU A 77 0.28 -26.73 -14.04
CA GLU A 77 0.53 -27.16 -15.43
C GLU A 77 0.45 -28.68 -15.55
N MET A 78 0.96 -29.39 -14.54
CA MET A 78 0.88 -30.85 -14.44
C MET A 78 -0.47 -31.37 -13.90
N ALA A 79 -1.48 -30.50 -13.78
CA ALA A 79 -2.83 -30.81 -13.30
C ALA A 79 -2.92 -31.48 -11.91
N LEU A 80 -1.88 -31.41 -11.07
CA LEU A 80 -1.90 -31.92 -9.69
C LEU A 80 -2.72 -31.01 -8.76
N ILE A 81 -2.77 -29.71 -9.08
CA ILE A 81 -3.50 -28.68 -8.33
C ILE A 81 -4.39 -27.90 -9.32
N PRO A 82 -5.68 -27.67 -9.00
CA PRO A 82 -6.56 -26.91 -9.86
C PRO A 82 -6.20 -25.41 -9.93
N TYR A 83 -6.52 -24.76 -11.05
CA TYR A 83 -6.35 -23.30 -11.22
C TYR A 83 -7.42 -22.50 -10.48
N ALA A 84 -8.65 -23.01 -10.45
CA ALA A 84 -9.78 -22.38 -9.80
C ALA A 84 -10.76 -23.45 -9.31
N THR A 85 -11.24 -23.27 -8.10
CA THR A 85 -12.33 -24.05 -7.52
C THR A 85 -13.49 -23.11 -7.25
N ARG A 86 -14.65 -23.45 -7.82
CA ARG A 86 -15.88 -22.69 -7.59
C ARG A 86 -16.37 -23.01 -6.18
N VAL A 87 -16.01 -22.18 -5.22
CA VAL A 87 -16.61 -22.26 -3.88
C VAL A 87 -18.00 -21.64 -3.98
N THR A 88 -19.03 -22.47 -4.00
CA THR A 88 -20.40 -22.03 -3.80
C THR A 88 -20.50 -21.58 -2.36
N THR A 89 -20.32 -20.29 -2.10
CA THR A 89 -20.75 -19.74 -0.83
C THR A 89 -22.26 -19.90 -0.84
N GLN A 90 -22.78 -20.94 -0.18
CA GLN A 90 -24.18 -20.93 0.17
C GLN A 90 -24.36 -19.64 0.96
N ARG A 91 -25.08 -18.70 0.37
CA ARG A 91 -25.43 -17.46 1.03
C ARG A 91 -26.38 -17.91 2.13
N ASN A 92 -25.82 -18.27 3.29
CA ASN A 92 -26.63 -18.54 4.45
C ASN A 92 -27.57 -17.34 4.56
N ASN A 93 -28.86 -17.65 4.56
CA ASN A 93 -29.98 -16.73 4.49
C ASN A 93 -30.07 -15.88 5.79
N ARG A 94 -28.96 -15.29 6.23
CA ARG A 94 -28.84 -14.40 7.38
C ARG A 94 -29.18 -13.00 6.91
N GLY A 95 -30.48 -12.69 6.91
CA GLY A 95 -30.95 -11.31 6.79
C GLY A 95 -32.12 -11.09 5.85
N ARG A 96 -32.89 -12.13 5.46
CA ARG A 96 -34.22 -11.87 4.89
C ARG A 96 -35.23 -11.46 5.96
N ASP A 97 -34.98 -11.84 7.22
CA ASP A 97 -35.92 -11.64 8.32
C ASP A 97 -35.20 -11.04 9.54
N GLY A 98 -35.77 -9.96 10.10
CA GLY A 98 -35.51 -9.51 11.47
C GLY A 98 -34.63 -8.26 11.60
N GLU A 99 -35.29 -7.12 11.80
CA GLU A 99 -34.77 -5.89 12.41
C GLU A 99 -33.35 -5.44 12.05
N ARG A 100 -33.26 -4.68 10.96
CA ARG A 100 -32.30 -3.57 10.92
C ARG A 100 -32.82 -2.51 11.89
N GLY A 101 -32.54 -2.74 13.17
CA GLY A 101 -32.86 -1.83 14.27
C GLY A 101 -32.60 -0.39 13.86
N ASP A 102 -33.66 0.39 14.01
CA ASP A 102 -33.66 1.80 14.31
C ASP A 102 -32.24 2.41 14.38
N ARG A 103 -31.74 2.89 13.24
CA ARG A 103 -30.66 3.89 13.23
C ARG A 103 -31.33 5.26 13.36
N GLY A 104 -32.11 5.45 14.41
CA GLY A 104 -32.82 6.68 14.76
C GLY A 104 -31.93 7.79 15.29
N ASP A 105 -30.61 7.58 15.37
CA ASP A 105 -29.69 8.58 15.97
C ASP A 105 -28.46 8.87 15.07
N ARG A 106 -28.71 9.14 13.79
CA ARG A 106 -27.78 9.96 13.01
C ARG A 106 -28.50 11.25 12.71
N GLY A 107 -28.29 12.26 13.56
CA GLY A 107 -28.68 13.63 13.29
C GLY A 107 -28.29 14.06 11.87
N PRO A 108 -28.95 15.10 11.31
CA PRO A 108 -28.75 15.49 9.92
C PRO A 108 -27.26 15.63 9.65
N ARG A 109 -26.78 14.94 8.61
CA ARG A 109 -25.40 15.06 8.15
C ARG A 109 -25.19 16.55 7.92
N ALA A 110 -24.44 17.22 8.79
CA ALA A 110 -24.10 18.61 8.59
C ALA A 110 -23.59 18.73 7.15
N GLU A 111 -24.32 19.51 6.35
CA GLU A 111 -23.89 19.92 5.01
C GLU A 111 -22.41 20.28 5.14
N GLY A 112 -21.59 19.71 4.26
CA GLY A 112 -20.14 19.85 4.35
C GLY A 112 -19.72 21.32 4.48
N PRO A 113 -18.46 21.59 4.90
CA PRO A 113 -17.98 22.97 4.99
C PRO A 113 -18.31 23.71 3.71
N ALA A 114 -18.81 24.94 3.85
CA ALA A 114 -19.35 25.74 2.74
C ALA A 114 -18.44 25.66 1.50
N PRO A 115 -19.02 25.59 0.29
CA PRO A 115 -18.24 25.56 -0.93
C PRO A 115 -17.27 26.74 -0.92
N ARG A 116 -16.03 26.48 -1.33
CA ARG A 116 -15.01 27.52 -1.48
C ARG A 116 -15.52 28.53 -2.51
N PRO A 117 -15.42 29.85 -2.28
CA PRO A 117 -15.82 30.83 -3.28
C PRO A 117 -15.05 30.58 -4.57
N SER A 118 -15.75 30.54 -5.70
CA SER A 118 -15.22 30.24 -7.03
C SER A 118 -14.69 31.48 -7.77
N GLY A 119 -14.69 32.64 -7.12
CA GLY A 119 -14.16 33.88 -7.69
C GLY A 119 -12.70 34.12 -7.30
N PRO A 120 -11.86 34.67 -8.20
CA PRO A 120 -10.60 35.29 -7.80
C PRO A 120 -10.85 36.38 -6.74
N PRO A 121 -9.95 36.58 -5.77
CA PRO A 121 -10.09 37.70 -4.83
C PRO A 121 -10.18 39.01 -5.63
N PRO A 122 -11.08 39.94 -5.26
CA PRO A 122 -11.11 41.25 -5.89
C PRO A 122 -9.74 41.92 -5.71
N GLY A 123 -9.16 42.37 -6.83
CA GLY A 123 -7.94 43.15 -6.83
C GLY A 123 -8.16 44.42 -6.03
N GLY A 124 -7.31 44.63 -5.02
CA GLY A 124 -7.21 45.92 -4.35
C GLY A 124 -6.39 46.84 -5.25
N ASP A 125 -7.07 47.74 -5.95
CA ASP A 125 -6.44 48.89 -6.58
C ASP A 125 -6.07 49.88 -5.46
N GLU A 126 -4.95 49.64 -4.78
CA GLU A 126 -4.32 50.63 -3.91
C GLU A 126 -3.00 51.08 -4.54
N ASP A 127 -3.14 52.16 -5.31
CA ASP A 127 -2.17 53.21 -5.60
C ASP A 127 -1.03 53.24 -4.57
N THR A 128 0.11 52.62 -4.89
CA THR A 128 1.37 52.86 -4.18
C THR A 128 2.32 53.44 -5.21
N GLY A 129 2.44 54.77 -5.12
CA GLY A 129 3.24 55.59 -6.00
C GLY A 129 4.73 55.25 -6.02
N ASP A 130 5.30 55.58 -7.17
CA ASP A 130 6.69 55.73 -7.54
C ASP A 130 7.56 56.36 -6.44
N GLU A 131 8.78 55.82 -6.21
CA GLU A 131 10.00 56.59 -5.92
C GLU A 131 11.25 55.69 -5.81
N ALA A 132 12.34 56.21 -6.38
CA ALA A 132 13.75 55.90 -6.16
C ALA A 132 14.42 54.64 -6.77
N VAL A 133 14.79 54.83 -8.04
CA VAL A 133 16.07 54.53 -8.72
C VAL A 133 17.27 53.87 -8.01
N SER A 134 18.02 53.14 -8.85
CA SER A 134 19.47 52.88 -8.89
C SER A 134 20.12 51.95 -7.84
N ASN A 135 20.63 50.79 -8.30
CA ASN A 135 22.06 50.65 -8.58
C ASN A 135 22.38 49.35 -9.36
N GLU A 136 22.82 49.52 -10.60
CA GLU A 136 23.62 48.53 -11.31
C GLU A 136 25.05 48.58 -10.76
N GLU A 137 25.59 47.47 -10.24
CA GLU A 137 26.95 47.03 -10.57
C GLU A 137 27.25 45.63 -10.01
N ALA A 138 27.66 44.77 -10.95
CA ALA A 138 28.76 43.83 -10.85
C ALA A 138 28.90 42.92 -9.61
N ILE A 139 28.71 41.61 -9.84
CA ILE A 139 29.84 40.68 -9.68
C ILE A 139 29.74 39.52 -10.68
N ALA A 140 30.78 39.41 -11.49
CA ALA A 140 31.02 38.44 -12.53
C ALA A 140 31.42 37.06 -11.99
N GLU A 141 31.12 36.05 -12.81
CA GLU A 141 31.86 34.81 -13.09
C GLU A 141 32.90 34.32 -12.06
N VAL A 142 32.67 33.11 -11.54
CA VAL A 142 33.75 32.12 -11.42
C VAL A 142 33.27 30.81 -12.01
N GLU A 143 33.88 30.49 -13.15
CA GLU A 143 33.77 29.26 -13.91
C GLU A 143 34.28 28.02 -13.15
N GLY A 144 33.87 26.85 -13.63
CA GLY A 144 34.74 25.68 -13.63
C GLY A 144 34.39 24.55 -12.66
N VAL A 145 33.36 23.76 -12.97
CA VAL A 145 33.35 22.35 -12.54
C VAL A 145 34.07 21.54 -13.60
N THR A 146 35.30 21.17 -13.26
CA THR A 146 36.22 20.37 -14.05
C THR A 146 35.72 18.94 -14.26
N MET A 147 36.16 18.40 -15.39
CA MET A 147 35.88 17.06 -15.93
C MET A 147 36.34 15.95 -14.99
N ASN A 148 35.54 14.88 -14.87
CA ASN A 148 36.06 13.56 -14.48
C ASN A 148 36.24 12.70 -15.73
N ALA A 149 37.51 12.54 -16.09
CA ALA A 149 38.00 11.61 -17.09
C ALA A 149 37.97 10.17 -16.57
N ALA A 150 37.65 9.26 -17.49
CA ALA A 150 38.23 7.93 -17.70
C ALA A 150 38.40 6.97 -16.51
N ASP A 151 37.59 5.90 -16.51
CA ASP A 151 38.06 4.56 -16.16
C ASP A 151 37.42 3.57 -17.16
N GLU A 152 38.01 3.46 -18.35
CA GLU A 152 37.82 2.32 -19.24
C GLU A 152 38.91 1.29 -18.93
N ARG A 153 38.52 0.24 -18.20
CA ARG A 153 39.24 -1.03 -18.17
C ARG A 153 38.61 -1.97 -19.19
N THR A 154 39.24 -2.11 -20.34
CA THR A 154 39.04 -3.22 -21.27
C THR A 154 40.17 -4.23 -21.14
N GLU A 155 39.79 -5.50 -21.20
CA GLU A 155 40.62 -6.71 -21.29
C GLU A 155 41.57 -6.72 -22.49
#